data_AF-X1VRE4-F1
#
_entry.id   AF-X1VRE4-F1
#
_cell.length_a   1.000
_cell.length_b   1.000
_cell.length_c   1.000
_cell.angle_alpha   90.00
_cell.angle_beta   90.00
_cell.angle_gamma   90.00
#
_symmetry.space_group_name_H-M   'P 1'
#
loop_
_entity.id
_entity.type
_entity.pdbx_description
1 polymer ?
#
loop_
_entity_poly.entity_id
_entity_poly.type
_entity_poly.pdbx_seq_one_letter_code
_entity_poly.pdbx_strand_id
1 'polypeptide(L)'
;MSEHTIILEGTVKDFIKSSSGNLSFTLEDSQNNLHYCFSTKKRPILSLSDSIIVIGSTTTANKVRINYLINQSKSTEENMLEASSDWMYYASLI
;
A
#
# COMPACT_ATOMS: atom_id res chain seq x y z
N MET A 1 18.79 -11.10 4.38
CA MET A 1 18.47 -10.43 3.11
C MET A 1 17.99 -9.05 3.46
N SER A 2 18.63 -8.01 2.93
CA SER A 2 18.32 -6.62 3.28
C SER A 2 16.95 -6.24 2.73
N GLU A 3 16.04 -5.79 3.60
CA GLU A 3 14.77 -5.21 3.14
C GLU A 3 15.07 -3.89 2.44
N HIS A 4 14.79 -3.82 1.14
CA HIS A 4 14.95 -2.59 0.38
C HIS A 4 13.61 -1.86 0.31
N THR A 5 13.64 -0.58 0.67
CA THR A 5 12.47 0.29 0.46
C THR A 5 12.30 0.51 -1.04
N ILE A 6 11.07 0.34 -1.51
CA ILE A 6 10.66 0.56 -2.90
C ILE A 6 9.52 1.57 -2.93
N ILE A 7 9.52 2.41 -3.96
CA ILE A 7 8.41 3.28 -4.31
C ILE A 7 7.87 2.77 -5.63
N LEU A 8 6.58 2.46 -5.66
CA LEU A 8 5.86 2.05 -6.84
C LEU A 8 4.73 3.02 -7.11
N GLU A 9 4.62 3.48 -8.34
CA GLU A 9 3.51 4.29 -8.81
C GLU A 9 2.82 3.53 -9.94
N GLY A 10 1.49 3.45 -9.86
CA GLY A 10 0.74 2.68 -10.83
C GLY A 10 -0.75 2.67 -10.57
N THR A 11 -1.42 1.76 -11.25
CA THR A 11 -2.88 1.64 -11.21
C THR A 11 -3.29 0.28 -10.63
N VAL A 12 -4.30 0.27 -9.75
CA VAL A 12 -4.84 -0.98 -9.20
C VAL A 12 -5.55 -1.77 -10.30
N LYS A 13 -5.08 -2.99 -10.57
CA LYS A 13 -5.65 -3.88 -11.59
C LYS A 13 -6.62 -4.92 -11.05
N ASP A 14 -6.24 -5.58 -9.96
CA ASP A 14 -6.97 -6.71 -9.43
C ASP A 14 -6.86 -6.76 -7.91
N PHE A 15 -7.94 -7.20 -7.27
CA PHE A 15 -7.96 -7.53 -5.85
C PHE A 15 -7.78 -9.03 -5.66
N ILE A 16 -6.80 -9.39 -4.84
CA ILE A 16 -6.49 -10.78 -4.55
C ILE A 16 -7.09 -11.11 -3.19
N LYS A 17 -7.97 -12.11 -3.18
CA LYS A 17 -8.66 -12.55 -1.98
C LYS A 17 -7.66 -13.17 -1.00
N SER A 18 -7.27 -12.42 0.02
CA SER A 18 -6.54 -12.99 1.15
C SER A 18 -7.51 -13.65 2.13
N SER A 19 -7.23 -14.90 2.50
CA SER A 19 -8.01 -15.64 3.50
C SER A 19 -7.94 -15.02 4.90
N SER A 20 -6.91 -14.22 5.19
CA SER A 20 -6.76 -13.51 6.46
C SER A 20 -7.53 -12.18 6.53
N GLY A 21 -8.20 -11.78 5.44
CA GLY A 21 -8.86 -10.49 5.32
C GLY A 21 -7.90 -9.31 5.19
N ASN A 22 -6.61 -9.57 5.00
CA ASN A 22 -5.61 -8.56 4.67
C ASN A 22 -5.83 -8.00 3.27
N LEU A 23 -5.49 -6.72 3.05
CA LEU A 23 -5.52 -6.17 1.71
C LEU A 23 -4.42 -6.81 0.85
N SER A 24 -4.78 -7.31 -0.32
CA SER A 24 -3.82 -7.76 -1.33
C SER A 24 -4.35 -7.38 -2.71
N PHE A 25 -3.50 -6.80 -3.54
CA PHE A 25 -3.85 -6.35 -4.88
C PHE A 25 -2.65 -6.37 -5.82
N THR A 26 -2.93 -6.30 -7.12
CA THR A 26 -1.90 -6.14 -8.16
C THR A 26 -1.88 -4.70 -8.63
N LEU A 27 -0.69 -4.11 -8.66
CA LEU A 27 -0.42 -2.78 -9.20
C LEU A 27 0.23 -2.93 -10.58
N GLU A 28 -0.29 -2.23 -11.58
CA GLU A 28 0.39 -2.09 -12.88
C GLU A 28 1.11 -0.74 -12.93
N ASP A 29 2.41 -0.75 -13.15
CA ASP A 29 3.20 0.47 -13.33
C ASP A 29 3.08 1.04 -14.76
N SER A 30 3.67 2.21 -15.01
CA SER A 30 3.65 2.85 -16.34
C SER A 30 4.40 2.07 -17.42
N GLN A 31 5.16 1.03 -17.05
CA GLN A 31 5.91 0.15 -17.95
C GLN A 31 5.17 -1.18 -18.18
N ASN A 32 3.93 -1.31 -17.70
CA ASN A 32 3.12 -2.53 -17.74
C ASN A 32 3.69 -3.70 -16.92
N ASN A 33 4.55 -3.44 -15.94
CA ASN A 33 4.95 -4.47 -14.99
C ASN A 33 3.90 -4.62 -13.90
N LEU A 34 3.63 -5.87 -13.53
CA LEU A 34 2.69 -6.20 -12.47
C LEU A 34 3.43 -6.45 -11.15
N HIS A 35 3.06 -5.70 -10.13
CA HIS A 35 3.62 -5.79 -8.79
C HIS A 35 2.57 -6.30 -7.81
N TYR A 36 2.88 -7.39 -7.13
CA TYR A 36 2.01 -7.92 -6.08
C TYR A 36 2.23 -7.13 -4.79
N CYS A 37 1.19 -6.45 -4.34
CA CYS A 37 1.23 -5.61 -3.14
C CYS A 37 0.31 -6.19 -2.06
N PHE A 38 0.78 -6.22 -0.82
CA PHE A 38 -0.01 -6.67 0.32
C PHE A 38 0.23 -5.81 1.56
N SER A 39 -0.81 -5.67 2.37
CA SER A 39 -0.75 -4.99 3.67
C SER A 39 -1.11 -5.97 4.78
N THR A 40 -0.59 -5.74 5.99
CA THR A 40 -1.04 -6.45 7.20
C THR A 40 -2.31 -5.82 7.79
N LYS A 41 -2.73 -4.65 7.30
CA LYS A 41 -3.98 -3.97 7.70
C LYS A 41 -5.12 -4.22 6.70
N LYS A 42 -6.35 -4.06 7.22
CA LYS A 42 -7.62 -4.16 6.49
C LYS A 42 -8.06 -2.88 5.77
N ARG A 43 -7.48 -1.73 6.11
CA ARG A 43 -7.86 -0.39 5.62
C ARG A 43 -6.72 0.06 4.71
N PRO A 44 -6.98 0.05 3.39
CA PRO A 44 -7.64 1.14 2.67
C PRO A 44 -8.85 0.70 1.82
N ILE A 45 -9.76 1.64 1.55
CA ILE A 45 -10.81 1.47 0.53
C ILE A 45 -10.21 1.79 -0.86
N LEU A 46 -9.66 0.76 -1.50
CA LEU A 46 -9.20 0.84 -2.89
C LEU A 46 -10.32 0.46 -3.85
N SER A 47 -10.29 1.06 -5.03
CA SER A 47 -11.13 0.69 -6.17
C SER A 47 -10.24 0.23 -7.32
N LEU A 48 -10.82 -0.57 -8.22
CA LEU A 48 -10.16 -0.88 -9.48
C LEU A 48 -9.91 0.42 -10.24
N SER A 49 -8.78 0.51 -10.94
CA SER A 49 -8.36 1.69 -11.69
C SER A 49 -7.96 2.91 -10.85
N ASP A 50 -7.91 2.81 -9.52
CA ASP A 50 -7.31 3.86 -8.70
C ASP A 50 -5.82 3.99 -9.03
N SER A 51 -5.37 5.20 -9.36
CA SER A 51 -3.95 5.58 -9.42
C SER A 51 -3.41 5.80 -8.01
N ILE A 52 -2.38 5.04 -7.66
CA ILE A 52 -1.82 5.01 -6.32
C ILE A 52 -0.29 5.02 -6.32
N ILE A 53 0.28 5.54 -5.24
CA ILE A 53 1.70 5.42 -4.90
C ILE A 53 1.81 4.52 -3.67
N VAL A 54 2.62 3.47 -3.79
CA VAL A 54 2.94 2.52 -2.73
C VAL A 54 4.37 2.76 -2.31
N ILE A 55 4.58 3.02 -1.03
CA ILE A 55 5.92 3.04 -0.41
C ILE A 55 5.97 1.82 0.50
N GLY A 56 6.89 0.90 0.21
CA GLY A 56 6.91 -0.40 0.86
C GLY A 56 8.29 -1.01 0.90
N SER A 57 8.37 -2.24 1.38
CA SER A 57 9.58 -3.06 1.31
C SER A 57 9.37 -4.26 0.42
N THR A 58 10.37 -4.59 -0.39
CA THR A 58 10.38 -5.83 -1.15
C THR A 58 10.68 -6.99 -0.21
N THR A 59 9.82 -8.00 -0.23
CA THR A 59 10.04 -9.26 0.50
C THR A 59 10.58 -10.33 -0.45
N THR A 60 10.90 -11.49 0.10
CA THR A 60 11.20 -12.68 -0.69
C THR A 60 10.07 -12.95 -1.71
N ALA A 61 10.46 -13.32 -2.94
CA ALA A 61 9.57 -13.61 -4.08
C ALA A 61 8.83 -12.43 -4.73
N ASN A 62 9.47 -11.25 -4.85
CA ASN A 62 8.94 -10.09 -5.60
C ASN A 62 7.58 -9.57 -5.12
N LYS A 63 7.26 -9.78 -3.84
CA LYS A 63 6.08 -9.21 -3.21
C LYS A 63 6.47 -7.93 -2.50
N VAL A 64 5.56 -6.96 -2.50
CA VAL A 64 5.76 -5.67 -1.87
C VAL A 64 4.87 -5.58 -0.65
N ARG A 65 5.49 -5.48 0.53
CA ARG A 65 4.79 -5.15 1.75
C ARG A 65 4.56 -3.64 1.78
N ILE A 66 3.30 -3.23 1.82
CA ILE A 66 2.91 -1.82 1.81
C ILE A 66 3.13 -1.25 3.23
N ASN A 67 3.91 -0.17 3.31
CA ASN A 67 4.13 0.59 4.55
C ASN A 67 3.34 1.89 4.53
N TYR A 68 3.27 2.54 3.37
CA TYR A 68 2.44 3.72 3.13
C TYR A 68 1.76 3.61 1.77
N LEU A 69 0.56 4.15 1.69
CA LEU A 69 -0.25 4.17 0.49
C LEU A 69 -0.81 5.57 0.28
N ILE A 70 -0.62 6.13 -0.90
CA ILE A 70 -1.22 7.37 -1.35
C ILE A 70 -2.15 7.04 -2.51
N ASN A 71 -3.43 7.36 -2.38
CA ASN A 71 -4.39 7.25 -3.45
C ASN A 71 -4.57 8.62 -4.11
N GLN A 72 -3.99 8.79 -5.28
CA GLN A 72 -4.06 10.06 -6.02
C GLN A 72 -5.50 10.31 -6.52
N SER A 73 -6.23 9.25 -6.89
CA SER A 73 -7.59 9.35 -7.43
C SER A 73 -8.60 9.88 -6.40
N LYS A 74 -8.39 9.54 -5.12
CA LYS A 74 -9.24 9.96 -4.00
C LYS A 74 -8.59 11.01 -3.10
N SER A 75 -7.34 11.38 -3.38
CA SER A 75 -6.52 12.29 -2.56
C SER A 75 -6.47 11.86 -1.09
N THR A 76 -6.22 10.58 -0.83
CA THR A 76 -6.11 10.02 0.52
C THR A 76 -4.74 9.43 0.78
N GLU A 77 -4.26 9.53 2.01
CA GLU A 77 -2.99 8.96 2.44
C GLU A 77 -3.23 8.04 3.63
N GLU A 78 -2.65 6.83 3.59
CA GLU A 78 -2.79 5.87 4.68
C GLU A 78 -1.44 5.26 5.10
N ASN A 79 -1.23 5.23 6.41
CA ASN A 79 -0.07 4.59 7.03
C ASN A 79 -0.40 3.14 7.43
N MET A 80 0.26 2.19 6.75
CA MET A 80 0.08 0.76 6.90
C MET A 80 1.01 0.11 7.93
N LEU A 81 2.00 0.84 8.47
CA LEU A 81 2.88 0.33 9.52
C LEU A 81 2.08 0.00 10.80
N GLU A 82 2.44 -1.09 11.47
CA GLU A 82 1.92 -1.40 12.80
C GLU A 82 2.37 -0.31 13.77
N ALA A 83 1.45 0.57 14.17
CA ALA A 83 1.67 1.42 15.32
C ALA A 83 1.41 0.58 16.57
N SER A 84 2.44 -0.07 17.10
CA SER A 84 2.46 -0.29 18.54
C SER A 84 2.74 1.05 19.21
N SER A 85 1.69 1.87 19.32
CA SER A 85 1.59 3.22 19.91
C SER A 85 1.28 4.31 18.89
N ASP A 86 0.00 4.71 18.84
CA ASP A 86 -0.44 5.99 18.32
C ASP A 86 0.02 7.12 19.27
N TRP A 87 1.21 7.68 19.05
CA TRP A 87 1.67 8.91 19.71
C TRP A 87 1.59 10.14 18.79
N MET A 88 0.90 10.02 17.64
CA MET A 88 0.69 11.13 16.72
C MET A 88 -0.33 12.10 17.30
N TYR A 89 0.19 13.12 17.98
CA TYR A 89 -0.51 14.29 18.49
C TYR A 89 -1.45 14.88 17.42
N TYR A 90 -2.74 14.98 17.74
CA TYR A 90 -3.61 15.96 17.09
C TYR A 90 -3.17 17.35 17.56
N ALA A 91 -2.32 18.02 16.79
CA ALA A 91 -2.12 19.45 16.94
C ALA A 91 -3.34 20.15 16.31
N SER A 92 -4.40 20.32 17.11
CA SER A 92 -5.45 21.29 16.79
C SER A 92 -4.91 22.67 17.11
N LEU A 93 -4.81 23.56 16.12
CA LEU A 93 -4.65 24.99 16.40
C LEU A 93 -5.93 25.47 17.09
N ILE A 94 -5.78 26.02 18.31
CA ILE A 94 -6.77 26.84 19.00
C ILE A 94 -6.43 28.29 18.71
#